data_AF-A0A5E4HGH1-F1
#
_entry.id   AF-A0A5E4HGH1-F1
#
_cell.length_a   1.000
_cell.length_b   1.000
_cell.length_c   1.000
_cell.angle_alpha   90.00
_cell.angle_beta   90.00
_cell.angle_gamma   90.00
#
_symmetry.space_group_name_H-M   'P 1'
#
loop_
_entity.id
_entity.type
_entity.pdbx_description
1 polymer ?
#
loop_
_entity_poly.entity_id
_entity_poly.type
_entity_poly.pdbx_seq_one_letter_code
_entity_poly.pdbx_strand_id
1 'polypeptide(L)'
;MYIFNWENVPGKDNGRLIEYLEQKYGVDWVRTAKIEKIGNNEIRIATEKNFLSLILNNQKTNVILKINNVRTDEFSVKIENGNVNIYKDTQQVTRKEVKLESGYPYAVLGGLVIAGLIIVAFLGYSGVQSAGIFSTREAFFVIGASILILTAASIYLLFTLRNTISVLKIHEEELQSARDAAQEERLASLESTLPGATTSPGPRVDALEPQLASLEKRITALEVKRP
;
A
#
# COMPACT_ATOMS: atom_id res chain seq x y z
N MET A 1 -4.11 8.88 -19.94
CA MET A 1 -5.41 9.10 -20.66
C MET A 1 -6.20 10.21 -19.97
N TYR A 2 -6.79 11.16 -20.68
CA TYR A 2 -7.61 12.23 -20.06
C TYR A 2 -8.88 11.64 -19.42
N ILE A 3 -9.24 12.13 -18.24
CA ILE A 3 -10.47 11.72 -17.54
C ILE A 3 -11.47 12.89 -17.53
N PHE A 4 -11.14 13.98 -16.83
CA PHE A 4 -12.04 15.12 -16.67
C PHE A 4 -11.27 16.39 -16.28
N ASN A 5 -11.95 17.53 -16.36
CA ASN A 5 -11.44 18.83 -15.94
C ASN A 5 -11.96 19.19 -14.54
N TRP A 6 -11.05 19.55 -13.64
CA TRP A 6 -11.34 19.83 -12.22
C TRP A 6 -12.28 21.02 -12.00
N GLU A 7 -12.23 22.04 -12.86
CA GLU A 7 -13.07 23.23 -12.74
C GLU A 7 -14.47 23.01 -13.34
N ASN A 8 -14.62 22.01 -14.20
CA ASN A 8 -15.90 21.64 -14.79
C ASN A 8 -16.71 20.66 -13.92
N VAL A 9 -16.26 20.39 -12.69
CA VAL A 9 -16.94 19.53 -11.71
C VAL A 9 -17.15 20.29 -10.39
N PRO A 10 -18.40 20.39 -9.89
CA PRO A 10 -19.63 19.89 -10.50
C PRO A 10 -20.02 20.70 -11.75
N GLY A 11 -20.51 20.03 -12.80
CA GLY A 11 -20.98 20.67 -14.01
C GLY A 11 -20.78 19.83 -15.27
N LYS A 12 -20.16 20.42 -16.29
CA LYS A 12 -20.04 19.86 -17.64
C LYS A 12 -19.36 18.50 -17.70
N ASP A 13 -18.40 18.25 -16.81
CA ASP A 13 -17.60 17.02 -16.82
C ASP A 13 -18.11 15.95 -15.84
N ASN A 14 -19.28 16.16 -15.20
CA ASN A 14 -19.86 15.19 -14.26
C ASN A 14 -20.06 13.80 -14.90
N GLY A 15 -20.60 13.75 -16.11
CA GLY A 15 -20.84 12.48 -16.80
C GLY A 15 -19.56 11.68 -17.03
N ARG A 16 -18.46 12.36 -17.40
CA ARG A 16 -17.15 11.72 -17.62
C ARG A 16 -16.55 11.18 -16.33
N LEU A 17 -16.67 11.93 -15.24
CA LEU A 17 -16.22 11.49 -13.92
C LEU A 17 -17.01 10.26 -13.46
N ILE A 18 -18.34 10.29 -13.59
CA ILE A 18 -19.23 9.16 -13.25
C ILE A 18 -18.88 7.91 -14.08
N GLU A 19 -18.78 8.05 -15.40
CA GLU A 19 -18.47 6.95 -16.30
C GLU A 19 -17.11 6.31 -15.97
N TYR A 20 -16.08 7.13 -15.71
CA TYR A 20 -14.78 6.64 -15.32
C TYR A 20 -14.80 5.88 -13.99
N LEU A 21 -15.50 6.42 -12.99
CA LEU A 21 -15.60 5.80 -11.67
C LEU A 21 -16.33 4.45 -11.72
N GLU A 22 -17.39 4.38 -12.50
CA GLU A 22 -18.14 3.14 -12.74
C GLU A 22 -17.28 2.09 -13.46
N GLN A 23 -16.70 2.44 -14.62
CA GLN A 23 -15.92 1.49 -15.42
C GLN A 23 -14.65 1.01 -14.71
N LYS A 24 -13.96 1.90 -13.99
CA LYS A 24 -12.64 1.58 -13.39
C LYS A 24 -12.77 0.91 -12.03
N TYR A 25 -13.75 1.31 -11.22
CA TYR A 25 -13.86 0.88 -9.83
C TYR A 25 -15.14 0.08 -9.53
N GLY A 26 -16.06 -0.07 -10.50
CA GLY A 26 -17.32 -0.81 -10.31
C GLY A 26 -18.28 -0.12 -9.33
N VAL A 27 -18.27 1.21 -9.30
CA VAL A 27 -18.97 2.00 -8.28
C VAL A 27 -20.26 2.60 -8.86
N ASP A 28 -21.26 1.75 -9.11
CA ASP A 28 -22.46 2.13 -9.85
C ASP A 28 -23.31 3.20 -9.14
N TRP A 29 -23.22 3.27 -7.81
CA TRP A 29 -23.98 4.23 -6.99
C TRP A 29 -23.59 5.69 -7.26
N VAL A 30 -22.45 5.96 -7.92
CA VAL A 30 -22.05 7.33 -8.29
C VAL A 30 -23.00 8.00 -9.29
N ARG A 31 -23.81 7.22 -10.02
CA ARG A 31 -24.82 7.73 -10.96
C ARG A 31 -25.94 8.51 -10.28
N THR A 32 -26.32 8.10 -9.07
CA THR A 32 -27.40 8.72 -8.29
C THR A 32 -26.85 9.58 -7.14
N ALA A 33 -25.53 9.60 -6.97
CA ALA A 33 -24.87 10.35 -5.92
C ALA A 33 -24.90 11.86 -6.18
N LYS A 34 -24.95 12.62 -5.09
CA LYS A 34 -24.75 14.06 -5.13
C LYS A 34 -23.26 14.35 -5.31
N ILE A 35 -22.93 15.14 -6.33
CA ILE A 35 -21.57 15.64 -6.58
C ILE A 35 -21.50 17.09 -6.11
N GLU A 36 -20.57 17.39 -5.21
CA GLU A 36 -20.34 18.73 -4.69
C GLU A 36 -18.84 19.03 -4.58
N LYS A 37 -18.46 20.29 -4.74
CA LYS A 37 -17.09 20.76 -4.52
C LYS A 37 -17.00 21.37 -3.12
N ILE A 38 -16.07 20.90 -2.31
CA ILE A 38 -15.81 21.40 -0.97
C ILE A 38 -14.55 22.28 -1.04
N GLY A 39 -14.76 23.60 -1.01
CA GLY A 39 -13.71 24.57 -1.25
C GLY A 39 -13.12 24.44 -2.66
N ASN A 40 -11.80 24.55 -2.78
CA ASN A 40 -11.10 24.52 -4.08
C ASN A 40 -10.42 23.17 -4.37
N ASN A 41 -10.22 22.36 -3.33
CA ASN A 41 -9.30 21.23 -3.37
C ASN A 41 -9.99 19.88 -3.20
N GLU A 42 -11.29 19.83 -2.95
CA GLU A 42 -12.01 18.57 -2.76
C GLU A 42 -13.28 18.52 -3.59
N ILE A 43 -13.50 17.39 -4.25
CA ILE A 43 -14.78 17.01 -4.87
C ILE A 43 -15.31 15.82 -4.09
N ARG A 44 -16.51 15.95 -3.55
CA ARG A 44 -17.19 14.90 -2.80
C ARG A 44 -18.36 14.36 -3.62
N ILE A 45 -18.46 13.04 -3.67
CA ILE A 45 -19.54 12.29 -4.30
C ILE A 45 -20.15 11.39 -3.23
N ALA A 46 -21.39 11.65 -2.85
CA ALA A 46 -22.00 10.93 -1.74
C ALA A 46 -23.47 10.57 -1.98
N THR A 47 -23.85 9.42 -1.42
CA THR A 47 -25.22 9.00 -1.17
C THR A 47 -25.42 8.92 0.35
N GLU A 48 -26.59 8.48 0.81
CA GLU A 48 -26.85 8.28 2.23
C GLU A 48 -25.91 7.24 2.89
N LYS A 49 -25.44 6.25 2.11
CA LYS A 49 -24.70 5.09 2.62
C LYS A 49 -23.24 5.05 2.17
N ASN A 50 -22.93 5.63 1.02
CA ASN A 50 -21.60 5.56 0.41
C ASN A 50 -21.05 6.96 0.14
N PHE A 51 -19.74 7.12 0.26
CA PHE A 51 -19.08 8.36 -0.07
C PHE A 51 -17.73 8.12 -0.74
N LEU A 52 -17.37 9.06 -1.59
CA LEU A 52 -16.12 9.10 -2.33
C LEU A 52 -15.65 10.55 -2.35
N SER A 53 -14.36 10.74 -2.13
CA SER A 53 -13.73 12.06 -2.26
C SER A 53 -12.55 12.01 -3.20
N LEU A 54 -12.44 13.05 -4.03
CA LEU A 54 -11.25 13.37 -4.79
C LEU A 54 -10.61 14.58 -4.15
N ILE A 55 -9.33 14.47 -3.78
CA ILE A 55 -8.59 15.50 -3.06
C ILE A 55 -7.40 15.92 -3.93
N LEU A 56 -7.45 17.16 -4.41
CA LEU A 56 -6.36 17.81 -5.13
C LEU A 56 -5.30 18.31 -4.15
N ASN A 57 -4.05 17.92 -4.39
CA ASN A 57 -2.92 18.41 -3.61
C ASN A 57 -2.75 19.93 -3.80
N ASN A 58 -2.27 20.62 -2.76
CA ASN A 58 -1.96 22.05 -2.77
C ASN A 58 -1.00 22.45 -3.90
N GLN A 59 -0.10 21.56 -4.31
CA GLN A 59 0.83 21.78 -5.42
C GLN A 59 0.20 21.58 -6.81
N LYS A 60 -1.07 21.13 -6.87
CA LYS A 60 -1.80 20.80 -8.11
C LYS A 60 -1.06 19.80 -9.02
N THR A 61 -0.34 18.86 -8.41
CA THR A 61 0.46 17.84 -9.11
C THR A 61 -0.30 16.52 -9.26
N ASN A 62 -1.10 16.17 -8.25
CA ASN A 62 -1.84 14.91 -8.18
C ASN A 62 -3.20 15.08 -7.51
N VAL A 63 -4.12 14.18 -7.82
CA VAL A 63 -5.42 14.02 -7.15
C VAL A 63 -5.47 12.64 -6.52
N ILE A 64 -5.86 12.58 -5.26
CA ILE A 64 -6.04 11.35 -4.50
C ILE A 64 -7.53 11.01 -4.47
N LEU A 65 -7.88 9.81 -4.93
CA LEU A 65 -9.22 9.24 -4.78
C LEU A 65 -9.31 8.48 -3.47
N LYS A 66 -10.37 8.70 -2.70
CA LYS A 66 -10.73 7.89 -1.53
C LYS A 66 -12.15 7.36 -1.67
N ILE A 67 -12.32 6.04 -1.60
CA ILE A 67 -13.64 5.39 -1.60
C ILE A 67 -13.90 4.79 -0.22
N ASN A 68 -14.98 5.22 0.44
CA ASN A 68 -15.37 4.78 1.78
C ASN A 68 -14.21 4.80 2.81
N ASN A 69 -13.27 5.75 2.64
CA ASN A 69 -12.08 5.93 3.50
C ASN A 69 -11.05 4.77 3.51
N VAL A 70 -11.12 3.81 2.57
CA VAL A 70 -10.22 2.64 2.54
C VAL A 70 -9.40 2.58 1.24
N ARG A 71 -10.05 2.67 0.08
CA ARG A 71 -9.36 2.52 -1.20
C ARG A 71 -8.78 3.84 -1.66
N THR A 72 -7.46 3.87 -1.90
CA THR A 72 -6.73 5.05 -2.38
C THR A 72 -6.16 4.79 -3.77
N ASP A 73 -6.52 5.62 -4.75
CA ASP A 73 -5.88 5.65 -6.08
C ASP A 73 -5.39 7.08 -6.38
N GLU A 74 -4.42 7.22 -7.27
CA GLU A 74 -3.77 8.49 -7.58
C GLU A 74 -3.89 8.84 -9.07
N PHE A 75 -4.25 10.08 -9.35
CA PHE A 75 -4.35 10.63 -10.69
C PHE A 75 -3.34 11.74 -10.91
N SER A 76 -2.79 11.78 -12.13
CA SER A 76 -1.89 12.84 -12.56
C SER A 76 -2.67 14.10 -12.95
N VAL A 77 -2.18 15.26 -12.52
CA VAL A 77 -2.74 16.56 -12.90
C VAL A 77 -1.85 17.21 -13.95
N LYS A 78 -2.45 17.79 -14.99
CA LYS A 78 -1.75 18.70 -15.90
C LYS A 78 -2.53 20.00 -16.02
N ILE A 79 -1.78 21.10 -16.03
CA ILE A 79 -2.33 22.44 -16.25
C ILE A 79 -2.15 22.78 -17.71
N GLU A 80 -3.25 22.89 -18.45
CA GLU A 80 -3.26 23.19 -19.89
C GLU A 80 -4.18 24.40 -20.11
N ASN A 81 -3.67 25.46 -20.73
CA ASN A 81 -4.42 26.70 -20.97
C ASN A 81 -5.06 27.29 -19.70
N GLY A 82 -4.38 27.19 -18.55
CA GLY A 82 -4.88 27.67 -17.25
C GLY A 82 -5.90 26.75 -16.57
N ASN A 83 -6.28 25.65 -17.23
CA ASN A 83 -7.25 24.70 -16.72
C ASN A 83 -6.58 23.49 -16.08
N VAL A 84 -7.14 23.01 -14.97
CA VAL A 84 -6.64 21.82 -14.25
C VAL A 84 -7.32 20.57 -14.82
N ASN A 85 -6.58 19.80 -15.62
CA ASN A 85 -7.04 18.59 -16.27
C ASN A 85 -6.50 17.35 -15.54
N ILE A 86 -7.37 16.36 -15.33
CA ILE A 86 -7.05 15.11 -14.62
C ILE A 86 -6.85 14.00 -15.63
N TYR A 87 -5.75 13.26 -15.48
CA TYR A 87 -5.37 12.15 -16.34
C TYR A 87 -5.19 10.89 -15.51
N LYS A 88 -5.69 9.77 -16.05
CA LYS A 88 -5.28 8.44 -15.63
C LYS A 88 -3.80 8.32 -15.91
N ASP A 89 -3.03 7.96 -14.90
CA ASP A 89 -1.65 7.61 -15.10
C ASP A 89 -1.60 6.36 -16.00
N THR A 90 -1.00 6.53 -17.18
CA THR A 90 -0.81 5.44 -18.14
C THR A 90 0.57 4.82 -18.00
N GLN A 91 1.38 5.29 -17.05
CA GLN A 91 2.73 4.81 -16.86
C GLN A 91 2.77 3.66 -15.85
N GLN A 92 2.61 2.44 -16.39
CA GLN A 92 3.49 1.39 -15.92
C GLN A 92 4.92 1.87 -16.12
N VAL A 93 5.61 2.21 -15.03
CA VAL A 93 7.05 2.45 -14.99
C VAL A 93 7.55 3.35 -16.14
N THR A 94 7.24 4.63 -16.09
CA THR A 94 8.31 5.58 -16.37
C THR A 94 8.42 6.44 -15.13
N ARG A 95 9.21 5.89 -14.19
CA ARG A 95 10.04 6.67 -13.30
C ARG A 95 10.40 7.95 -14.06
N LYS A 96 9.68 9.05 -13.81
CA LYS A 96 10.30 10.35 -13.93
C LYS A 96 11.58 10.17 -13.15
N GLU A 97 12.70 10.42 -13.80
CA GLU A 97 13.94 10.74 -13.11
C GLU A 97 13.63 11.95 -12.21
N VAL A 98 12.98 11.71 -11.08
CA VAL A 98 13.56 12.15 -9.84
C VAL A 98 14.95 11.56 -9.93
N LYS A 99 15.96 12.43 -10.09
CA LYS A 99 17.27 12.17 -9.50
C LYS A 99 17.03 11.92 -8.00
N LEU A 100 16.44 10.78 -7.70
CA LEU A 100 16.74 10.03 -6.51
C LEU A 100 18.14 9.56 -6.83
N GLU A 101 19.11 10.38 -6.44
CA GLU A 101 20.34 9.80 -5.94
C GLU A 101 19.90 8.59 -5.15
N SER A 102 20.30 7.41 -5.62
CA SER A 102 20.10 6.14 -4.95
C SER A 102 20.94 6.05 -3.67
N GLY A 103 21.02 7.14 -2.92
CA GLY A 103 21.47 7.16 -1.55
C GLY A 103 20.28 6.77 -0.71
N TYR A 104 20.17 5.48 -0.43
CA TYR A 104 19.37 4.90 0.65
C TYR A 104 18.98 5.94 1.70
N PRO A 105 17.75 6.49 1.70
CA PRO A 105 17.38 7.55 2.64
C PRO A 105 17.51 7.06 4.07
N TYR A 106 17.34 5.75 4.30
CA TYR A 106 17.59 5.08 5.58
C TYR A 106 19.07 4.90 5.92
N ALA A 107 19.98 4.82 4.95
CA ALA A 107 21.42 4.83 5.24
C ALA A 107 21.94 6.24 5.51
N VAL A 108 21.35 7.27 4.89
CA VAL A 108 21.67 8.67 5.21
C VAL A 108 21.09 9.05 6.58
N LEU A 109 19.81 8.76 6.84
CA LEU A 109 19.21 8.96 8.18
C LEU A 109 19.88 8.09 9.25
N GLY A 110 20.12 6.80 8.96
CA GLY A 110 20.83 5.91 9.88
C GLY A 110 22.28 6.33 10.10
N GLY A 111 22.96 6.79 9.05
CA GLY A 111 24.32 7.33 9.12
C GLY A 111 24.40 8.63 9.92
N LEU A 112 23.42 9.53 9.80
CA LEU A 112 23.33 10.75 10.60
C LEU A 112 23.08 10.44 12.08
N VAL A 113 22.24 9.44 12.39
CA VAL A 113 22.02 9.00 13.77
C VAL A 113 23.28 8.38 14.37
N ILE A 114 23.97 7.51 13.62
CA ILE A 114 25.24 6.90 14.07
C ILE A 114 26.33 7.96 14.22
N ALA A 115 26.47 8.89 13.29
CA ALA A 115 27.43 9.98 13.39
C ALA A 115 27.13 10.88 14.60
N GLY A 116 25.86 11.19 14.86
CA GLY A 116 25.43 11.92 16.05
C GLY A 116 25.80 11.18 17.35
N LEU A 117 25.57 9.87 17.42
CA LEU A 117 25.96 9.05 18.56
C LEU A 117 27.48 8.97 18.75
N ILE A 118 28.25 8.89 17.67
CA ILE A 118 29.73 8.89 17.72
C ILE A 118 30.24 10.24 18.25
N ILE A 119 29.66 11.37 17.79
CA ILE A 119 30.04 12.70 18.28
C ILE A 119 29.70 12.86 19.76
N VAL A 120 28.52 12.43 20.19
CA VAL A 120 28.11 12.48 21.61
C VAL A 120 29.00 11.58 22.47
N ALA A 121 29.33 10.37 22.01
CA ALA A 121 30.23 9.47 22.71
C ALA A 121 31.66 10.04 22.78
N PHE A 122 32.15 10.62 21.68
CA PHE A 122 33.48 11.22 21.62
C PHE A 122 33.60 12.49 22.48
N LEU A 123 32.59 13.35 22.49
CA LEU A 123 32.52 14.53 23.36
C LEU A 123 32.31 14.15 24.82
N GLY A 124 31.54 13.10 25.12
CA GLY A 124 31.43 12.56 26.47
C GLY A 124 32.75 11.98 26.97
N TYR A 125 33.44 11.21 26.13
CA TYR A 125 34.75 10.62 26.46
C TYR A 125 35.85 11.68 26.63
N SER A 126 35.91 12.65 25.71
CA SER A 126 36.95 13.69 25.70
C SER A 126 36.65 14.83 26.68
N GLY A 127 35.39 15.25 26.78
CA GLY A 127 34.95 16.35 27.63
C GLY A 127 34.99 16.03 29.12
N VAL A 128 34.86 14.75 29.50
CA VAL A 128 35.01 14.30 30.90
C VAL A 128 36.47 14.37 31.37
N GLN A 129 37.46 14.34 30.47
CA GLN A 129 38.87 14.31 30.89
C GLN A 129 39.62 15.66 30.82
N SER A 130 39.20 16.67 30.05
CA SER A 130 40.14 17.78 29.77
C SER A 130 39.65 19.22 29.89
N ALA A 131 38.38 19.55 30.15
CA ALA A 131 37.95 20.95 29.99
C ALA A 131 37.09 21.59 31.11
N GLY A 132 36.47 20.83 32.02
CA GLY A 132 35.66 21.42 33.10
C GLY A 132 34.44 22.24 32.63
N ILE A 133 34.01 22.08 31.37
CA ILE A 133 32.98 22.91 30.72
C ILE A 133 31.55 22.50 31.14
N PHE A 134 31.35 21.27 31.60
CA PHE A 134 30.03 20.78 32.03
C PHE A 134 30.10 20.16 33.41
N SER A 135 29.13 20.49 34.27
CA SER A 135 28.94 19.77 35.53
C SER A 135 28.47 18.35 35.24
N THR A 136 28.85 17.38 36.09
CA THR A 136 28.42 15.97 35.97
C THR A 136 26.90 15.86 35.81
N ARG A 137 26.14 16.76 36.47
CA ARG A 137 24.68 16.82 36.40
C ARG A 137 24.16 17.18 35.00
N GLU A 138 24.79 18.14 34.32
CA GLU A 138 24.38 18.61 32.99
C GLU A 138 24.65 17.55 31.92
N ALA A 139 25.76 16.83 32.04
CA ALA A 139 26.07 15.71 31.16
C ALA A 139 24.99 14.61 31.22
N PHE A 140 24.49 14.26 32.40
CA PHE A 140 23.39 13.30 32.55
C PHE A 140 22.09 13.78 31.89
N PHE A 141 21.77 15.08 31.96
CA PHE A 141 20.59 15.63 31.30
C PHE A 141 20.69 15.55 29.77
N VAL A 142 21.84 15.86 29.19
CA VAL A 142 22.05 15.80 27.74
C VAL A 142 21.97 14.35 27.24
N ILE A 143 22.56 13.41 27.97
CA ILE A 143 22.47 11.98 27.64
C ILE A 143 21.01 11.50 27.73
N GLY A 144 20.30 11.86 28.80
CA GLY A 144 18.89 11.49 29.00
C GLY A 144 17.98 12.05 27.90
N ALA A 145 18.14 13.32 27.54
CA ALA A 145 17.39 13.95 26.45
C ALA A 145 17.65 13.26 25.10
N SER A 146 18.91 12.91 24.83
CA SER A 146 19.31 12.23 23.60
C SER A 146 18.66 10.84 23.47
N ILE A 147 18.66 10.05 24.56
CA ILE A 147 17.99 8.74 24.60
C ILE A 147 16.49 8.89 24.35
N LEU A 148 15.86 9.91 24.93
CA LEU A 148 14.42 10.16 24.81
C LEU A 148 14.02 10.53 23.38
N ILE A 149 14.84 11.35 22.69
CA ILE A 149 14.64 11.67 21.27
C ILE A 149 14.81 10.40 20.41
N LEU A 150 15.81 9.57 20.70
CA LEU A 150 16.05 8.32 19.95
C LEU A 150 14.90 7.32 20.10
N THR A 151 14.34 7.22 21.31
CA THR A 151 13.18 6.35 21.59
C THR A 151 11.92 6.86 20.88
N ALA A 152 11.66 8.17 20.91
CA ALA A 152 10.55 8.76 20.18
C ALA A 152 10.66 8.52 18.66
N ALA A 153 11.86 8.69 18.09
CA ALA A 153 12.12 8.42 16.67
C ALA A 153 11.93 6.94 16.32
N SER A 154 12.38 6.01 17.17
CA SER A 154 12.16 4.56 16.98
C SER A 154 10.68 4.19 17.02
N ILE A 155 9.91 4.75 17.96
CA ILE A 155 8.47 4.51 18.06
C ILE A 155 7.74 5.04 16.82
N TYR A 156 8.13 6.21 16.32
CA TYR A 156 7.58 6.77 15.08
C TYR A 156 7.85 5.86 13.88
N LEU A 157 9.07 5.33 13.74
CA LEU A 157 9.43 4.35 12.71
C LEU A 157 8.62 3.05 12.81
N LEU A 158 8.38 2.54 14.02
CA LEU A 158 7.54 1.35 14.21
C LEU A 158 6.09 1.60 13.80
N PHE A 159 5.55 2.79 14.06
CA PHE A 159 4.18 3.15 13.69
C PHE A 159 4.00 3.23 12.17
N THR A 160 4.97 3.82 11.46
CA THR A 160 4.92 3.88 9.99
C THR A 160 5.06 2.51 9.36
N LEU A 161 5.96 1.65 9.86
CA LEU A 161 6.07 0.25 9.46
C LEU A 161 4.75 -0.51 9.62
N ARG A 162 4.08 -0.36 10.77
CA ARG A 162 2.79 -1.02 11.02
C ARG A 162 1.72 -0.63 10.02
N ASN A 163 1.62 0.66 9.69
CA ASN A 163 0.65 1.15 8.70
C ASN A 163 0.95 0.61 7.29
N THR A 164 2.23 0.42 6.96
CA THR A 164 2.63 -0.13 5.65
C THR A 164 2.29 -1.63 5.56
N ILE A 165 2.49 -2.38 6.65
CA ILE A 165 2.15 -3.80 6.73
C ILE A 165 0.63 -4.03 6.64
N SER A 166 -0.20 -3.15 7.23
CA SER A 166 -1.66 -3.29 7.10
C SER A 166 -2.15 -3.14 5.65
N VAL A 167 -1.50 -2.29 4.85
CA VAL A 167 -1.83 -2.13 3.43
C VAL A 167 -1.40 -3.35 2.62
N LEU A 168 -0.23 -3.93 2.92
CA LEU A 168 0.25 -5.14 2.28
C LEU A 168 -0.68 -6.34 2.52
N LYS A 169 -1.21 -6.48 3.74
CA LYS A 169 -2.11 -7.58 4.10
C LYS A 169 -3.41 -7.58 3.30
N ILE A 170 -3.98 -6.40 3.04
CA ILE A 170 -5.20 -6.28 2.21
C ILE A 170 -4.94 -6.77 0.79
N HIS A 171 -3.77 -6.46 0.23
CA HIS A 171 -3.43 -6.86 -1.14
C HIS A 171 -3.16 -8.36 -1.27
N GLU A 172 -2.62 -8.99 -0.22
CA GLU A 172 -2.42 -10.45 -0.15
C GLU A 172 -3.77 -11.19 -0.13
N GLU A 173 -4.74 -10.71 0.64
CA GLU A 173 -6.09 -11.31 0.69
C GLU A 173 -6.84 -11.17 -0.64
N GLU A 174 -6.73 -10.03 -1.33
CA GLU A 174 -7.29 -9.87 -2.69
C GLU A 174 -6.64 -10.84 -3.70
N LEU A 175 -5.32 -11.01 -3.63
CA LEU A 175 -4.59 -11.92 -4.50
C LEU A 175 -4.98 -13.39 -4.28
N GLN A 176 -5.24 -13.75 -3.02
CA GLN A 176 -5.63 -15.10 -2.63
C GLN A 176 -7.06 -15.41 -3.07
N SER A 177 -7.99 -14.49 -2.87
CA SER A 177 -9.37 -14.61 -3.38
C SER A 177 -9.43 -14.74 -4.90
N ALA A 178 -8.62 -13.94 -5.63
CA ALA A 178 -8.53 -14.03 -7.08
C ALA A 178 -7.95 -15.38 -7.56
N ARG A 179 -7.00 -15.96 -6.82
CA ARG A 179 -6.44 -17.27 -7.12
C ARG A 179 -7.49 -18.37 -6.95
N ASP A 180 -8.24 -18.34 -5.86
CA ASP A 180 -9.24 -19.37 -5.55
C ASP A 180 -10.38 -19.34 -6.59
N ALA A 181 -10.87 -18.16 -6.95
CA ALA A 181 -11.86 -17.99 -8.02
C ALA A 181 -11.38 -18.53 -9.38
N ALA A 182 -10.11 -18.28 -9.74
CA ALA A 182 -9.53 -18.80 -10.96
C ALA A 182 -9.35 -20.33 -10.95
N GLN A 183 -9.14 -20.95 -9.77
CA GLN A 183 -9.10 -22.40 -9.64
C GLN A 183 -10.48 -23.02 -9.77
N GLU A 184 -11.51 -22.40 -9.20
CA GLU A 184 -12.90 -22.85 -9.31
C GLU A 184 -13.39 -22.82 -10.77
N GLU A 185 -13.09 -21.76 -11.52
CA GLU A 185 -13.39 -21.68 -12.96
C GLU A 185 -12.68 -22.78 -13.77
N ARG A 186 -11.43 -23.09 -13.41
CA ARG A 186 -10.68 -24.22 -14.02
C ARG A 186 -11.31 -25.57 -13.69
N LEU A 187 -11.81 -25.77 -12.48
CA LEU A 187 -12.49 -27.01 -12.09
C LEU A 187 -13.84 -27.15 -12.83
N ALA A 188 -14.63 -26.08 -12.90
CA ALA A 188 -15.92 -26.08 -13.61
C ALA A 188 -15.77 -26.32 -15.12
N SER A 189 -14.71 -25.76 -15.74
CA SER A 189 -14.40 -26.03 -17.15
C SER A 189 -13.93 -27.47 -17.38
N LEU A 190 -13.16 -28.06 -16.47
CA LEU A 190 -12.80 -29.48 -16.53
C LEU A 190 -14.02 -30.40 -16.40
N GLU A 191 -14.95 -30.08 -15.51
CA GLU A 191 -16.16 -30.88 -15.25
C GLU A 191 -17.15 -30.82 -16.43
N SER A 192 -17.32 -29.64 -17.05
CA SER A 192 -18.15 -29.49 -18.25
C SER A 192 -17.56 -30.14 -19.51
N THR A 193 -16.24 -30.38 -19.54
CA THR A 193 -15.56 -31.05 -20.67
C THR A 193 -15.62 -32.59 -20.55
N LEU A 194 -16.17 -33.14 -19.46
CA LEU A 194 -16.27 -34.59 -19.23
C LEU A 194 -17.72 -35.11 -19.27
N PRO A 195 -18.42 -35.09 -20.42
CA PRO A 195 -19.73 -35.71 -20.52
C PRO A 195 -19.56 -37.24 -20.59
N GLY A 196 -19.77 -37.92 -19.46
CA GLY A 196 -19.97 -39.36 -19.41
C GLY A 196 -18.82 -40.17 -18.80
N ALA A 197 -18.52 -39.96 -17.52
CA ALA A 197 -17.88 -40.99 -16.71
C ALA A 197 -18.96 -41.66 -15.85
N THR A 198 -19.51 -42.75 -16.39
CA THR A 198 -20.21 -43.74 -15.57
C THR A 198 -19.32 -44.20 -14.44
N THR A 199 -19.92 -44.36 -13.27
CA THR A 199 -19.39 -44.91 -12.03
C THR A 199 -18.63 -46.22 -12.22
N SER A 200 -17.35 -46.13 -12.53
CA SER A 200 -16.36 -47.17 -12.32
C SER A 200 -14.99 -46.49 -12.21
N PRO A 201 -14.31 -46.55 -11.05
CA PRO A 201 -12.94 -46.06 -10.93
C PRO A 201 -12.10 -46.81 -11.96
N GLY A 202 -11.62 -46.11 -12.99
CA GLY A 202 -10.76 -46.74 -13.98
C GLY A 202 -9.48 -47.26 -13.30
N PRO A 203 -8.82 -48.28 -13.87
CA PRO A 203 -7.68 -49.00 -13.27
C PRO A 203 -6.45 -48.14 -12.91
N ARG A 204 -6.48 -46.85 -13.26
CA ARG A 204 -5.49 -45.86 -12.82
C ARG A 204 -5.72 -45.33 -11.41
N VAL A 205 -6.98 -45.23 -10.96
CA VAL A 205 -7.31 -44.75 -9.60
C VAL A 205 -6.92 -45.82 -8.56
N ASP A 206 -7.19 -47.09 -8.86
CA ASP A 206 -6.77 -48.23 -8.02
C ASP A 206 -5.24 -48.37 -7.92
N ALA A 207 -4.50 -47.90 -8.93
CA ALA A 207 -3.04 -47.89 -8.93
C ALA A 207 -2.42 -46.71 -8.14
N LEU A 208 -3.22 -45.67 -7.85
CA LEU A 208 -2.78 -44.47 -7.13
C LEU A 208 -3.04 -44.56 -5.62
N GLU A 209 -4.02 -45.35 -5.19
CA GLU A 209 -4.37 -45.58 -3.80
C GLU A 209 -3.20 -46.13 -2.93
N PRO A 210 -2.41 -47.14 -3.39
CA PRO A 210 -1.24 -47.59 -2.61
C PRO A 210 -0.12 -46.55 -2.56
N GLN A 211 -0.01 -45.67 -3.57
CA GLN A 211 0.99 -44.60 -3.56
C GLN A 211 0.63 -43.49 -2.57
N LEU A 212 -0.66 -43.16 -2.45
CA LEU A 212 -1.15 -42.17 -1.49
C LEU A 212 -0.93 -42.65 -0.06
N ALA A 213 -1.27 -43.90 0.25
CA ALA A 213 -1.02 -44.51 1.56
C ALA A 213 0.48 -44.55 1.92
N SER A 214 1.36 -44.78 0.94
CA SER A 214 2.81 -44.71 1.14
C SER A 214 3.31 -43.29 1.41
N LEU A 215 2.65 -42.26 0.86
CA LEU A 215 3.06 -40.86 1.02
C LEU A 215 2.63 -40.31 2.38
N GLU A 216 1.41 -40.62 2.82
CA GLU A 216 0.91 -40.25 4.15
C GLU A 216 1.82 -40.81 5.26
N LYS A 217 2.22 -42.08 5.14
CA LYS A 217 3.14 -42.70 6.10
C LYS A 217 4.50 -42.00 6.18
N ARG A 218 5.00 -41.47 5.06
CA ARG A 218 6.25 -40.69 5.02
C ARG A 218 6.10 -39.32 5.65
N ILE A 219 4.95 -38.66 5.48
CA ILE A 219 4.66 -37.35 6.08
C ILE A 219 4.55 -37.49 7.61
N THR A 220 3.82 -38.47 8.11
CA THR A 220 3.70 -38.71 9.57
C THR A 220 5.06 -39.01 10.20
N ALA A 221 5.92 -39.78 9.52
CA ALA A 221 7.27 -40.07 10.00
C ALA A 221 8.19 -38.84 10.04
N LEU A 222 7.97 -37.86 9.16
CA LEU A 222 8.72 -36.60 9.14
C LEU A 222 8.23 -35.61 10.22
N GLU A 223 6.93 -35.64 10.53
CA GLU A 223 6.33 -34.77 11.54
C GLU A 223 6.73 -35.19 12.97
N VAL A 224 6.85 -36.49 13.24
CA VAL A 224 7.37 -37.03 14.51
C VAL A 224 8.86 -36.73 14.73
N LYS A 225 9.61 -36.40 13.67
CA LYS A 225 11.06 -36.18 13.71
C LYS A 225 11.47 -34.71 13.79
N ARG A 226 10.50 -33.79 13.90
CA ARG A 226 10.76 -32.36 14.07
C ARG A 226 10.97 -32.06 15.57
N PRO A 227 12.20 -31.72 16.01
CA PRO A 227 12.54 -31.45 17.41
C PRO A 227 11.97 -30.12 17.92
#